data_AF-A0A450TTS7-F1
#
_entry.id   AF-A0A450TTS7-F1
#
_cell.length_a   1.000
_cell.length_b   1.000
_cell.length_c   1.000
_cell.angle_alpha   90.00
_cell.angle_beta   90.00
_cell.angle_gamma   90.00
#
_symmetry.space_group_name_H-M   'P 1'
#
loop_
_entity.id
_entity.type
_entity.pdbx_description
1 polymer ?
#
loop_
_entity_poly.entity_id
_entity_poly.type
_entity_poly.pdbx_seq_one_letter_code
_entity_poly.pdbx_strand_id
1 'polypeptide(L)'
;MEYAIPKSKLTIRLPVDTIEFAKAYARHHGITVTDLIGGYLRRMANRNPDAIHPEVRRHSRLIPDTVDARAAHADHLLRKHR
;
A
#
# COMPACT_ATOMS: atom_id res chain seq x y z
N MET A 1 -28.64 0.97 7.25
CA MET A 1 -28.21 -0.34 7.77
C MET A 1 -26.69 -0.32 7.82
N GLU A 2 -26.11 -0.36 9.01
CA GLU A 2 -24.66 -0.35 9.21
C GLU A 2 -24.11 -1.74 8.87
N TYR A 3 -23.30 -1.84 7.80
CA TYR A 3 -22.73 -3.11 7.37
C TYR A 3 -21.47 -3.38 8.17
N ALA A 4 -21.55 -4.25 9.18
CA ALA A 4 -20.36 -4.68 9.92
C ALA A 4 -19.46 -5.52 9.00
N ILE A 5 -18.18 -5.15 8.89
CA ILE A 5 -17.19 -5.94 8.15
C ILE A 5 -17.08 -7.31 8.84
N PRO A 6 -17.27 -8.44 8.12
CA PRO A 6 -17.21 -9.77 8.72
C PRO A 6 -15.82 -10.04 9.30
N LYS A 7 -15.78 -10.57 10.52
CA LYS A 7 -14.55 -10.90 11.26
C LYS A 7 -14.44 -12.43 11.44
N SER A 8 -13.24 -12.96 11.28
CA SER A 8 -12.93 -14.38 11.55
C SER A 8 -11.76 -14.50 12.54
N LYS A 9 -11.66 -15.65 13.23
CA LYS A 9 -10.58 -15.93 14.17
C LYS A 9 -9.44 -16.66 13.46
N LEU A 10 -8.25 -16.09 13.50
CA LEU A 10 -7.02 -16.71 13.05
C LEU A 10 -6.19 -17.16 14.26
N THR A 11 -5.84 -18.44 14.33
CA THR A 11 -4.96 -19.00 15.36
C THR A 11 -3.65 -19.44 14.71
N ILE A 12 -2.54 -18.84 15.12
CA ILE A 12 -1.19 -19.16 14.63
C ILE A 12 -0.29 -19.59 15.78
N ARG A 13 0.68 -20.47 15.50
CA ARG A 13 1.74 -20.82 16.45
C ARG A 13 2.93 -19.88 16.21
N LEU A 14 3.43 -19.27 17.27
CA LEU A 14 4.60 -18.40 17.27
C LEU A 14 5.49 -18.74 18.47
N PRO A 15 6.80 -18.46 18.41
CA PRO A 15 7.67 -18.54 19.58
C PRO A 15 7.12 -17.67 20.72
N VAL A 16 7.24 -18.16 21.95
CA VAL A 16 6.73 -17.47 23.15
C VAL A 16 7.29 -16.05 23.24
N ASP A 17 8.59 -15.89 23.00
CA ASP A 17 9.25 -14.58 23.06
C ASP A 17 8.68 -13.59 22.05
N THR A 18 8.27 -14.06 20.86
CA THR A 18 7.62 -13.23 19.85
C THR A 18 6.24 -12.77 20.31
N ILE A 19 5.48 -13.63 20.98
CA ILE A 19 4.16 -13.29 21.53
C ILE A 19 4.30 -12.25 22.63
N GLU A 20 5.24 -12.46 23.56
CA GLU A 20 5.46 -11.53 24.67
C GLU A 20 5.98 -10.18 24.20
N PHE A 21 6.89 -10.17 23.21
CA PHE A 21 7.31 -8.94 22.56
C PHE A 21 6.13 -8.18 21.94
N ALA A 22 5.28 -8.86 21.17
CA ALA A 22 4.13 -8.23 20.51
C ALA A 22 3.15 -7.62 21.52
N LYS A 23 2.89 -8.32 22.63
CA LYS A 23 2.05 -7.80 23.73
C LYS A 23 2.68 -6.57 24.39
N ALA A 24 3.97 -6.63 24.72
CA ALA A 24 4.69 -5.54 25.35
C ALA A 24 4.72 -4.30 24.46
N TYR A 25 5.01 -4.48 23.18
CA TYR A 25 4.98 -3.43 22.16
C TYR A 25 3.60 -2.80 22.07
N ALA A 26 2.55 -3.61 21.89
CA ALA A 26 1.18 -3.11 21.77
C ALA A 26 0.76 -2.28 22.99
N ARG A 27 1.07 -2.77 24.20
CA ARG A 27 0.81 -2.06 25.46
C ARG A 27 1.59 -0.73 25.55
N HIS A 28 2.88 -0.74 25.21
CA HIS A 28 3.70 0.49 25.22
C HIS A 28 3.14 1.56 24.28
N HIS A 29 2.56 1.14 23.15
CA HIS A 29 1.98 2.03 22.15
C HIS A 29 0.47 2.29 22.32
N GLY A 30 -0.16 1.79 23.40
CA GLY A 30 -1.59 2.01 23.67
C GLY A 30 -2.53 1.36 22.65
N ILE A 31 -2.11 0.28 21.99
CA ILE A 31 -2.88 -0.44 20.97
C ILE A 31 -3.08 -1.91 21.36
N THR A 32 -3.98 -2.62 20.68
CA THR A 32 -4.10 -4.09 20.85
C THR A 32 -3.14 -4.84 19.92
N VAL A 33 -2.86 -6.11 20.23
CA VAL A 33 -2.11 -6.99 19.32
C VAL A 33 -2.86 -7.17 17.99
N THR A 34 -4.20 -7.18 18.03
CA THR A 34 -5.04 -7.20 16.83
C THR A 34 -4.82 -5.96 15.96
N ASP A 35 -4.72 -4.77 16.57
CA ASP A 35 -4.46 -3.53 15.83
C ASP A 35 -3.04 -3.51 15.23
N LEU A 36 -2.06 -4.03 15.99
CA LEU A 36 -0.69 -4.16 15.53
C LEU A 36 -0.61 -5.05 14.28
N ILE A 37 -1.15 -6.26 14.36
CA ILE A 37 -1.12 -7.23 13.26
C ILE A 37 -1.99 -6.75 12.10
N GLY A 38 -3.22 -6.29 12.37
CA GLY A 38 -4.14 -5.79 11.34
C GLY A 38 -3.60 -4.56 10.62
N GLY A 39 -2.95 -3.64 11.35
CA GLY A 39 -2.25 -2.50 10.78
C GLY A 39 -1.10 -2.91 9.86
N TYR A 40 -0.29 -3.88 10.31
CA TYR A 40 0.82 -4.40 9.50
C TYR A 40 0.31 -5.09 8.22
N LEU A 41 -0.70 -5.96 8.34
CA LEU A 41 -1.30 -6.66 7.20
C LEU A 41 -1.92 -5.70 6.19
N ARG A 42 -2.63 -4.66 6.65
CA ARG A 42 -3.16 -3.61 5.76
C ARG A 42 -2.04 -2.85 5.04
N ARG A 43 -0.97 -2.50 5.76
CA ARG A 43 0.20 -1.85 5.14
C ARG A 43 0.85 -2.76 4.11
N MET A 44 0.91 -4.06 4.37
CA MET A 44 1.42 -5.06 3.43
C MET A 44 0.53 -5.19 2.20
N ALA A 45 -0.78 -5.26 2.36
CA ALA A 45 -1.74 -5.32 1.26
C ALA A 45 -1.72 -4.04 0.39
N ASN A 46 -1.52 -2.88 1.02
CA ASN A 46 -1.46 -1.59 0.34
C ASN A 46 -0.08 -1.28 -0.28
N ARG A 47 0.96 -2.06 0.04
CA ARG A 47 2.20 -2.04 -0.72
C ARG A 47 1.93 -2.78 -2.03
N ASN A 48 1.49 -2.06 -3.04
CA ASN A 48 1.58 -2.54 -4.42
C ASN A 48 3.08 -2.66 -4.75
N PRO A 49 3.65 -3.87 -4.90
CA PRO A 49 5.08 -4.05 -5.19
C PRO A 49 5.49 -3.39 -6.51
N ASP A 50 4.54 -3.17 -7.42
CA ASP A 50 4.75 -2.50 -8.71
C ASP A 50 4.44 -0.99 -8.65
N ALA A 51 3.94 -0.48 -7.52
CA ALA A 51 3.71 0.95 -7.38
C ALA A 51 5.02 1.69 -7.12
N ILE A 52 5.42 2.48 -8.12
CA ILE A 52 6.47 3.48 -7.99
C ILE A 52 6.18 4.35 -6.77
N HIS A 53 7.14 4.44 -5.85
CA HIS A 53 7.04 5.26 -4.64
C HIS A 53 6.59 6.68 -5.00
N PRO A 54 5.67 7.32 -4.25
CA PRO A 54 5.08 8.61 -4.63
C PRO A 54 6.12 9.70 -4.93
N GLU A 55 7.21 9.76 -4.16
CA GLU A 55 8.30 10.70 -4.41
C GLU A 55 9.07 10.41 -5.69
N VAL A 56 9.31 9.13 -6.00
CA VAL A 56 9.95 8.73 -7.26
C VAL A 56 9.04 9.06 -8.43
N ARG A 57 7.74 8.82 -8.32
CA ARG A 57 6.75 9.22 -9.33
C ARG A 57 6.74 10.74 -9.55
N ARG A 58 6.82 11.53 -8.47
CA ARG A 58 6.87 13.01 -8.53
C ARG A 58 8.10 13.53 -9.29
N HIS A 59 9.24 12.88 -9.16
CA HIS A 59 10.50 13.36 -9.75
C HIS A 59 10.87 12.70 -11.10
N SER A 60 10.35 11.51 -11.37
CA SER A 60 10.73 10.71 -12.55
C SER A 60 10.22 11.25 -13.89
N ARG A 61 9.35 12.27 -13.90
CA ARG A 61 8.70 12.82 -15.10
C ARG A 61 8.06 11.75 -16.00
N LEU A 62 7.67 10.62 -15.41
CA LEU A 62 7.00 9.56 -16.15
C LEU A 62 5.66 10.06 -16.66
N ILE A 63 5.37 9.71 -17.91
CA ILE A 63 4.08 10.01 -18.52
C ILE A 63 3.03 9.20 -17.74
N PRO A 64 1.96 9.84 -17.22
CA PRO A 64 0.90 9.13 -16.54
C PRO A 64 0.25 8.09 -17.43
N ASP A 65 -0.13 6.94 -16.86
CA ASP A 65 -0.77 5.84 -17.59
C ASP A 65 -2.15 6.23 -18.17
N THR A 66 -2.68 7.38 -17.77
CA THR A 66 -3.90 8.00 -18.29
C THR A 66 -3.69 8.75 -19.60
N VAL A 67 -2.44 8.93 -20.04
CA VAL A 67 -2.10 9.61 -21.30
C VAL A 67 -1.75 8.56 -22.35
N ASP A 68 -2.45 8.58 -23.47
CA ASP A 68 -2.01 7.86 -24.67
C ASP A 68 -0.78 8.57 -25.26
N ALA A 69 0.39 8.14 -24.80
CA ALA A 69 1.68 8.70 -25.20
C ALA A 69 1.91 8.60 -26.72
N ARG A 70 1.37 7.56 -27.37
CA ARG A 70 1.55 7.33 -28.81
C ARG A 70 0.73 8.33 -29.61
N ALA A 71 -0.52 8.54 -29.23
CA ALA A 71 -1.39 9.54 -29.85
C ALA A 71 -0.81 10.97 -29.66
N ALA A 72 -0.44 11.33 -28.43
CA ALA A 72 0.11 12.65 -28.12
C ALA A 72 1.41 12.94 -28.89
N HIS A 73 2.26 11.93 -29.08
CA HIS A 73 3.49 12.04 -29.86
C HIS A 73 3.20 12.23 -31.36
N ALA A 74 2.26 11.46 -31.92
CA ALA A 74 1.87 11.60 -33.33
C ALA A 74 1.33 13.01 -33.63
N ASP A 75 0.47 13.55 -32.76
CA ASP A 75 -0.06 14.91 -32.88
C ASP A 75 1.03 15.98 -32.75
N HIS A 76 2.03 15.75 -31.90
CA HIS A 76 3.17 16.66 -31.77
C HIS A 76 4.01 16.69 -33.05
N LEU A 77 4.29 15.53 -33.65
CA LEU A 77 5.04 15.46 -34.92
C LEU A 77 4.29 16.17 -36.04
N LEU A 78 2.98 15.97 -36.18
CA LEU A 78 2.18 16.66 -37.19
C LEU A 78 2.20 18.18 -37.03
N ARG A 79 2.18 18.68 -35.79
CA ARG A 79 2.30 20.11 -35.48
C ARG A 79 3.70 20.67 -35.74
N LYS A 80 4.76 19.87 -35.52
CA LYS A 80 6.15 20.29 -35.68
C LYS A 80 6.58 20.37 -37.14
N HIS A 81 6.02 19.52 -38.00
CA HIS A 81 6.35 19.42 -39.43
C HIS A 81 5.43 20.24 -40.34
N ARG A 82 4.48 20.99 -39.77
CA ARG A 82 3.75 22.07 -40.42
C ARG A 82 4.37 23.40 -40.07
#